data_AF-A0A660ULZ3-F1
#
_entry.id   AF-A0A660ULZ3-F1
#
_cell.length_a   1.000
_cell.length_b   1.000
_cell.length_c   1.000
_cell.angle_alpha   90.00
_cell.angle_beta   90.00
_cell.angle_gamma   90.00
#
_symmetry.space_group_name_H-M   'P 1'
#
loop_
_entity.id
_entity.type
_entity.pdbx_description
1 polymer ?
#
loop_
_entity_poly.entity_id
_entity_poly.type
_entity_poly.pdbx_seq_one_letter_code
_entity_poly.pdbx_strand_id
1 'polypeptide(L)'
;MIEPFVFLIALAYLLGSVPFGVLIATAHGKDLRSIGSGNIGATNVARALGKKWAYVCFVFDCLKGLVPMLIAKLIIGELTVAALSLWLAVGCAAIVGHVFPVYLKFKGGKGVATSLGVILGLYPYYTIPGIIALIIWVGVVLVWRYISLASITAAVAFPISL
;
A
#
# COMPACT_ATOMS: atom_id res chain seq x y z
N MET A 1 -9.02 13.35 -22.10
CA MET A 1 -7.88 12.91 -21.25
C MET A 1 -8.26 12.58 -19.80
N ILE A 2 -9.39 13.08 -19.25
CA ILE A 2 -9.79 12.81 -17.84
C ILE A 2 -10.55 11.47 -17.68
N GLU A 3 -11.40 11.12 -18.65
CA GLU A 3 -12.14 9.84 -18.73
C GLU A 3 -11.34 8.58 -18.34
N PRO A 4 -10.14 8.30 -18.94
CA PRO A 4 -9.38 7.10 -18.59
C PRO A 4 -8.91 7.08 -17.13
N PHE A 5 -8.70 8.25 -16.52
CA PHE A 5 -8.26 8.32 -15.13
C PHE A 5 -9.35 8.03 -14.12
N VAL A 6 -10.60 8.42 -14.40
CA VAL A 6 -11.73 8.04 -13.52
C VAL A 6 -11.83 6.53 -13.44
N PHE A 7 -11.71 5.85 -14.59
CA PHE A 7 -11.68 4.40 -14.64
C PHE A 7 -10.46 3.81 -13.89
N LEU A 8 -9.26 4.37 -14.07
CA LEU A 8 -8.06 3.91 -13.37
C LEU A 8 -8.14 4.11 -11.85
N ILE A 9 -8.71 5.21 -11.38
CA ILE A 9 -8.92 5.49 -9.95
C ILE A 9 -9.88 4.45 -9.36
N ALA A 10 -11.01 4.18 -10.04
CA ALA A 10 -11.95 3.16 -9.61
C ALA A 10 -11.31 1.76 -9.60
N LEU A 11 -10.56 1.41 -10.66
CA LEU A 11 -9.84 0.15 -10.76
C LEU A 11 -8.78 0.02 -9.66
N ALA A 12 -8.01 1.08 -9.38
CA ALA A 12 -7.02 1.09 -8.32
C ALA A 12 -7.64 0.88 -6.95
N TYR A 13 -8.80 1.49 -6.67
CA TYR A 13 -9.57 1.22 -5.45
C TYR A 13 -9.99 -0.24 -5.36
N LEU A 14 -10.53 -0.83 -6.43
CA LEU A 14 -10.98 -2.22 -6.45
C LEU A 14 -9.82 -3.21 -6.28
N LEU A 15 -8.68 -2.95 -6.92
CA LEU A 15 -7.46 -3.75 -6.76
C LEU A 15 -6.85 -3.59 -5.37
N GLY A 16 -6.77 -2.36 -4.86
CA GLY A 16 -6.35 -2.05 -3.49
C GLY A 16 -7.22 -2.73 -2.44
N SER A 17 -8.52 -2.86 -2.73
CA SER A 17 -9.50 -3.51 -1.86
C SER A 17 -9.31 -5.01 -1.70
N VAL A 18 -8.53 -5.67 -2.56
CA VAL A 18 -8.29 -7.12 -2.47
C VAL A 18 -7.59 -7.46 -1.14
N PRO A 19 -8.20 -8.27 -0.27
CA PRO A 19 -7.71 -8.50 1.08
C PRO A 19 -6.78 -9.73 1.13
N PHE A 20 -5.59 -9.63 0.52
CA PHE A 20 -4.67 -10.76 0.39
C PHE A 20 -4.35 -11.48 1.71
N GLY A 21 -4.18 -10.76 2.82
CA GLY A 21 -3.96 -11.41 4.11
C GLY A 21 -5.12 -12.30 4.55
N VAL A 22 -6.36 -11.85 4.35
CA VAL A 22 -7.55 -12.67 4.63
C VAL A 22 -7.60 -13.86 3.68
N LEU A 23 -7.42 -13.64 2.38
CA LEU A 23 -7.42 -14.72 1.38
C LEU A 23 -6.39 -15.80 1.71
N ILE A 24 -5.16 -15.41 2.06
CA ILE A 24 -4.08 -16.32 2.46
C ILE A 24 -4.46 -17.09 3.74
N ALA A 25 -5.01 -16.41 4.75
CA ALA A 25 -5.43 -17.06 6.00
C ALA A 25 -6.57 -18.05 5.79
N THR A 26 -7.60 -17.66 5.03
CA THR A 26 -8.76 -18.49 4.72
C THR A 26 -8.36 -19.71 3.88
N ALA A 27 -7.42 -19.56 2.94
CA ALA A 27 -6.86 -20.69 2.19
C ALA A 27 -6.13 -21.72 3.08
N HIS A 28 -5.74 -21.33 4.30
CA HIS A 28 -5.17 -22.22 5.32
C HIS A 28 -6.18 -22.61 6.42
N GLY A 29 -7.48 -22.39 6.19
CA GLY A 29 -8.53 -22.72 7.15
C GLY A 29 -8.53 -21.86 8.42
N LYS A 30 -7.89 -20.68 8.40
CA LYS A 30 -7.84 -19.77 9.54
C LYS A 30 -8.63 -18.49 9.28
N ASP A 31 -9.30 -18.00 10.31
CA ASP A 31 -9.84 -16.63 10.30
C ASP A 31 -8.77 -15.67 10.82
N LEU A 32 -8.24 -14.81 9.93
CA LEU A 32 -7.20 -13.86 10.31
C LEU A 32 -7.65 -12.83 11.34
N ARG A 33 -8.94 -12.48 11.34
CA ARG A 33 -9.50 -11.41 12.19
C ARG A 33 -9.67 -11.84 13.64
N SER A 34 -9.74 -13.14 13.90
CA SER A 34 -9.78 -13.70 15.25
C SER A 34 -8.40 -13.99 15.85
N ILE A 35 -7.31 -13.78 15.11
CA ILE A 35 -5.94 -14.09 15.55
C ILE A 35 -5.13 -12.81 15.78
N GLY A 36 -4.32 -12.79 16.84
CA GLY A 36 -3.32 -11.75 17.09
C GLY A 36 -3.95 -10.38 17.27
N SER A 37 -3.60 -9.42 16.41
CA SER A 37 -4.15 -8.06 16.48
C SER A 37 -5.46 -7.88 15.71
N GLY A 38 -6.00 -8.95 15.10
CA GLY A 38 -7.20 -8.92 14.26
C GLY A 38 -7.07 -8.10 12.97
N ASN A 39 -5.86 -7.62 12.65
CA ASN A 39 -5.59 -6.82 11.45
C ASN A 39 -5.35 -7.75 10.24
N ILE A 40 -5.64 -7.29 9.03
CA ILE A 40 -5.49 -8.10 7.82
C ILE A 40 -4.10 -8.02 7.17
N GLY A 41 -3.21 -7.16 7.69
CA GLY A 41 -1.88 -6.95 7.11
C GLY A 41 -0.85 -8.04 7.43
N ALA A 42 0.27 -7.99 6.72
CA ALA A 42 1.38 -8.95 6.79
C ALA A 42 1.90 -9.25 8.21
N THR A 43 1.95 -8.25 9.11
CA THR A 43 2.38 -8.46 10.50
C THR A 43 1.47 -9.43 11.24
N ASN A 44 0.16 -9.42 10.99
CA ASN A 44 -0.76 -10.35 11.64
C ASN A 44 -0.76 -11.71 10.94
N VAL A 45 -0.57 -11.74 9.62
CA VAL A 45 -0.31 -12.98 8.89
C VAL A 45 0.93 -13.70 9.43
N ALA A 46 1.98 -12.96 9.80
CA ALA A 46 3.17 -13.53 10.44
C ALA A 46 2.84 -14.25 11.75
N ARG A 47 1.90 -13.71 12.54
CA ARG A 47 1.46 -14.33 13.80
C ARG A 47 0.57 -15.55 13.55
N ALA A 48 -0.29 -15.51 12.53
CA ALA A 48 -1.22 -16.58 12.23
C ALA A 48 -0.59 -17.77 11.48
N LEU A 49 0.33 -17.50 10.56
CA LEU A 49 0.85 -18.48 9.59
C LEU A 49 2.38 -18.49 9.46
N GLY A 50 3.10 -17.60 10.14
CA GLY A 50 4.57 -17.52 10.09
C GLY A 50 5.13 -16.58 9.01
N LYS A 51 6.45 -16.37 9.06
CA LYS A 51 7.15 -15.35 8.26
C LYS A 51 7.02 -15.55 6.74
N LYS A 52 7.04 -16.80 6.26
CA LYS A 52 6.90 -17.12 4.83
C LYS A 52 5.64 -16.48 4.25
N TRP A 53 4.49 -16.71 4.89
CA TRP A 53 3.21 -16.18 4.43
C TRP A 53 3.05 -14.68 4.66
N ALA A 54 3.74 -14.14 5.68
CA ALA A 54 3.81 -12.69 5.88
C ALA A 54 4.49 -11.99 4.70
N TYR A 55 5.61 -12.52 4.19
CA TYR A 55 6.29 -11.96 3.02
C TYR A 55 5.42 -12.04 1.78
N VAL A 56 4.75 -13.17 1.55
CA VAL A 56 3.80 -13.31 0.43
C VAL A 56 2.68 -12.26 0.51
N CYS A 57 2.05 -12.11 1.67
CA CYS A 57 1.03 -11.08 1.90
C CYS A 57 1.58 -9.67 1.66
N PHE A 58 2.77 -9.38 2.16
CA PHE A 58 3.43 -8.08 2.01
C PHE A 58 3.69 -7.76 0.53
N VAL A 59 4.20 -8.72 -0.24
CA VAL A 59 4.45 -8.56 -1.67
C VAL A 59 3.14 -8.26 -2.41
N PHE A 60 2.08 -9.05 -2.19
CA PHE A 60 0.80 -8.79 -2.87
C PHE A 60 0.15 -7.45 -2.44
N ASP A 61 0.22 -7.10 -1.15
CA ASP A 61 -0.26 -5.80 -0.67
C ASP A 61 0.57 -4.62 -1.22
N CYS A 62 1.85 -4.82 -1.53
CA CYS A 62 2.68 -3.85 -2.22
C CYS A 62 2.31 -3.78 -3.70
N LEU A 63 2.16 -4.91 -4.38
CA LEU A 63 1.81 -5.00 -5.80
C LEU A 63 0.47 -4.33 -6.10
N LYS A 64 -0.55 -4.44 -5.24
CA LYS A 64 -1.82 -3.74 -5.47
C LYS A 64 -1.72 -2.21 -5.38
N GLY A 65 -0.66 -1.67 -4.78
CA GLY A 65 -0.33 -0.25 -4.85
C GLY A 65 0.52 0.10 -6.07
N LEU A 66 1.50 -0.75 -6.38
CA LEU A 66 2.45 -0.53 -7.48
C LEU A 66 1.82 -0.70 -8.86
N VAL A 67 1.07 -1.78 -9.09
CA VAL A 67 0.54 -2.13 -10.41
C VAL A 67 -0.39 -1.05 -10.97
N PRO A 68 -1.36 -0.51 -10.23
CA PRO A 68 -2.18 0.60 -10.73
C PRO A 68 -1.36 1.85 -11.07
N MET A 69 -0.33 2.16 -10.28
CA MET A 69 0.57 3.29 -10.54
C MET A 69 1.36 3.11 -11.84
N LEU A 70 1.88 1.90 -12.09
CA LEU A 70 2.59 1.61 -13.34
C LEU A 70 1.67 1.66 -14.56
N ILE A 71 0.46 1.12 -14.44
CA ILE A 71 -0.55 1.19 -15.51
C ILE A 71 -0.91 2.64 -15.80
N ALA A 72 -1.17 3.45 -14.76
CA ALA A 72 -1.45 4.87 -14.94
C ALA A 72 -0.29 5.62 -15.59
N LYS A 73 0.96 5.33 -15.19
CA LYS A 73 2.16 5.91 -15.81
C LYS A 73 2.28 5.59 -17.29
N LEU A 74 1.97 4.36 -17.71
CA LEU A 74 2.02 3.96 -19.13
C LEU A 74 0.95 4.66 -19.98
N ILE A 75 -0.17 5.03 -19.36
CA ILE A 75 -1.29 5.74 -20.02
C ILE A 75 -1.04 7.25 -20.02
N ILE A 76 -0.30 7.76 -19.03
CA ILE A 76 0.18 9.14 -18.99
C ILE A 76 1.27 9.32 -20.05
N GLY A 77 0.95 10.10 -21.08
CA GLY A 77 1.95 10.63 -22.01
C GLY A 77 2.76 11.75 -21.35
N GLU A 78 2.49 12.99 -21.71
CA GLU A 78 3.19 14.14 -21.14
C GLU A 78 2.81 14.40 -19.68
N LEU A 79 3.84 14.64 -18.87
CA LEU A 79 3.69 14.91 -17.44
C LEU A 79 3.27 16.37 -17.22
N THR A 80 1.98 16.64 -17.41
CA THR A 80 1.37 17.91 -16.99
C THR A 80 1.05 17.89 -15.49
N VAL A 81 0.89 19.06 -14.87
CA VAL A 81 0.45 19.15 -13.46
C VAL A 81 -0.85 18.37 -13.23
N ALA A 82 -1.80 18.47 -14.16
CA ALA A 82 -3.05 17.72 -14.10
C ALA A 82 -2.85 16.20 -14.17
N ALA A 83 -1.98 15.71 -15.06
CA ALA A 83 -1.66 14.29 -15.16
C ALA A 83 -0.99 13.76 -13.89
N LEU A 84 -0.11 14.56 -13.27
CA LEU A 84 0.53 14.22 -12.01
C LEU A 84 -0.47 14.11 -10.85
N SER A 85 -1.41 15.06 -10.75
CA SER A 85 -2.48 15.01 -9.74
C SER A 85 -3.36 13.77 -9.90
N LEU A 86 -3.73 13.42 -11.13
CA LEU A 86 -4.53 12.23 -11.41
C LEU A 86 -3.75 10.93 -11.13
N TRP A 87 -2.44 10.92 -11.38
CA TRP A 87 -1.58 9.80 -11.03
C TRP A 87 -1.49 9.57 -9.51
N LEU A 88 -1.33 10.65 -8.75
CA LEU A 88 -1.37 10.59 -7.28
C LEU A 88 -2.74 10.11 -6.79
N ALA A 89 -3.83 10.53 -7.43
CA ALA A 89 -5.18 10.06 -7.10
C ALA A 89 -5.34 8.54 -7.27
N VAL A 90 -4.73 7.94 -8.30
CA VAL A 90 -4.68 6.48 -8.49
C VAL A 90 -4.00 5.79 -7.30
N GLY A 91 -2.85 6.30 -6.86
CA GLY A 91 -2.13 5.78 -5.70
C GLY A 91 -2.94 5.90 -4.40
N CYS A 92 -3.54 7.07 -4.17
CA CYS A 92 -4.44 7.30 -3.05
C CYS A 92 -5.62 6.32 -3.06
N ALA A 93 -6.24 6.08 -4.21
CA ALA A 93 -7.34 5.15 -4.35
C ALA A 93 -6.94 3.71 -4.00
N ALA A 94 -5.75 3.25 -4.40
CA ALA A 94 -5.24 1.94 -4.01
C ALA A 94 -5.04 1.82 -2.48
N ILE A 95 -4.49 2.86 -1.83
CA ILE A 95 -4.31 2.89 -0.37
C ILE A 95 -5.68 2.91 0.33
N VAL A 96 -6.61 3.75 -0.13
CA VAL A 96 -7.99 3.81 0.39
C VAL A 96 -8.69 2.46 0.21
N GLY A 97 -8.50 1.78 -0.91
CA GLY A 97 -8.98 0.41 -1.10
C GLY A 97 -8.45 -0.55 -0.05
N HIS A 98 -7.15 -0.50 0.27
CA HIS A 98 -6.58 -1.36 1.32
C HIS A 98 -7.15 -1.06 2.72
N VAL A 99 -7.36 0.22 3.04
CA VAL A 99 -7.81 0.67 4.37
C VAL A 99 -9.32 0.47 4.53
N PHE A 100 -10.09 0.74 3.48
CA PHE A 100 -11.54 0.62 3.41
C PHE A 100 -11.97 -0.30 2.24
N PRO A 101 -11.63 -1.59 2.30
CA PRO A 101 -11.90 -2.53 1.22
C PRO A 101 -13.40 -2.83 1.13
N VAL A 102 -13.96 -2.63 -0.05
CA VAL A 102 -15.38 -2.92 -0.32
C VAL A 102 -15.72 -4.39 0.00
N TYR A 103 -14.80 -5.32 -0.30
CA TYR A 103 -14.98 -6.76 -0.09
C TYR A 103 -15.04 -7.16 1.40
N LEU A 104 -14.61 -6.28 2.31
CA LEU A 104 -14.66 -6.56 3.75
C LEU A 104 -15.48 -5.55 4.54
N LYS A 105 -16.53 -5.00 3.91
CA LYS A 105 -17.43 -4.01 4.52
C LYS A 105 -16.66 -2.80 5.07
N PHE A 106 -15.67 -2.33 4.31
CA PHE A 106 -14.85 -1.15 4.61
C PHE A 106 -14.01 -1.26 5.90
N LYS A 107 -13.71 -2.48 6.36
CA LYS A 107 -12.83 -2.71 7.52
C LYS A 107 -11.52 -3.38 7.07
N GLY A 108 -10.53 -2.56 6.72
CA GLY A 108 -9.29 -3.03 6.10
C GLY A 108 -8.06 -3.04 7.01
N GLY A 109 -6.90 -2.91 6.38
CA GLY A 109 -5.60 -2.85 7.04
C GLY A 109 -5.09 -1.42 7.22
N LYS A 110 -3.80 -1.28 7.57
CA LYS A 110 -3.17 0.03 7.84
C LYS A 110 -2.56 0.71 6.60
N GLY A 111 -2.54 0.05 5.45
CA GLY A 111 -2.07 0.64 4.19
C GLY A 111 -0.56 0.68 3.97
N VAL A 112 0.28 0.39 4.98
CA VAL A 112 1.75 0.57 4.91
C VAL A 112 2.41 -0.10 3.69
N ALA A 113 2.13 -1.39 3.44
CA ALA A 113 2.72 -2.10 2.30
C ALA A 113 2.19 -1.55 0.95
N THR A 114 0.92 -1.18 0.90
CA THR A 114 0.32 -0.57 -0.30
C THR A 114 0.89 0.83 -0.56
N SER A 115 1.13 1.63 0.48
CA SER A 115 1.82 2.91 0.38
C SER A 115 3.25 2.76 -0.14
N LEU A 116 3.98 1.74 0.30
CA LEU A 116 5.30 1.43 -0.27
C LEU A 116 5.20 1.15 -1.77
N GLY A 117 4.23 0.33 -2.20
CA GLY A 117 3.98 0.07 -3.62
C GLY A 117 3.69 1.34 -4.42
N VAL A 118 2.90 2.25 -3.86
CA VAL A 118 2.62 3.56 -4.47
C VAL A 118 3.89 4.40 -4.60
N ILE A 119 4.72 4.49 -3.55
CA ILE A 119 6.00 5.22 -3.57
C ILE A 119 6.93 4.64 -4.64
N LEU A 120 7.04 3.32 -4.76
CA LEU A 120 7.81 2.67 -5.81
C LEU A 120 7.26 2.99 -7.21
N GLY A 121 5.94 3.08 -7.33
CA GLY A 121 5.26 3.45 -8.57
C GLY A 121 5.55 4.87 -9.02
N LEU A 122 5.87 5.80 -8.11
CA LEU A 122 6.17 7.19 -8.44
C LEU A 122 7.52 7.38 -9.16
N TYR A 123 8.40 6.38 -9.16
CA TYR A 123 9.71 6.45 -9.82
C TYR A 123 9.59 6.92 -11.29
N PRO A 124 10.44 7.86 -11.76
CA PRO A 124 11.56 8.48 -11.04
C PRO A 124 11.17 9.70 -10.18
N TYR A 125 9.91 10.15 -10.23
CA TYR A 125 9.43 11.29 -9.46
C TYR A 125 9.34 10.93 -7.97
N TYR A 126 9.64 11.89 -7.09
CA TYR A 126 9.60 11.71 -5.64
C TYR A 126 10.48 10.56 -5.09
N THR A 127 11.48 10.13 -5.86
CA THR A 127 12.41 9.06 -5.44
C THR A 127 13.23 9.47 -4.20
N ILE A 128 13.71 10.72 -4.15
CA ILE A 128 14.46 11.24 -2.99
C ILE A 128 13.59 11.22 -1.71
N PRO A 129 12.38 11.83 -1.69
CA PRO A 129 11.46 11.70 -0.56
C PRO A 129 11.17 10.24 -0.16
N GLY A 130 10.99 9.36 -1.15
CA GLY A 130 10.77 7.93 -0.92
C GLY A 130 11.95 7.23 -0.23
N ILE A 131 13.19 7.53 -0.65
CA ILE A 131 14.40 7.02 -0.02
C ILE A 131 14.53 7.55 1.41
N ILE A 132 14.29 8.84 1.64
CA ILE A 132 14.33 9.45 2.98
C ILE A 132 13.31 8.78 3.91
N ALA A 133 12.07 8.60 3.45
CA ALA A 133 11.03 7.91 4.22
C ALA A 133 11.43 6.46 4.54
N LEU A 134 12.04 5.73 3.60
CA LEU A 134 12.55 4.38 3.83
C LEU A 134 13.68 4.34 4.85
N ILE A 135 14.66 5.25 4.77
CA ILE A 135 15.77 5.35 5.71
C ILE A 135 15.23 5.62 7.13
N ILE A 136 14.30 6.56 7.27
CA ILE A 136 13.66 6.89 8.55
C ILE A 136 12.88 5.68 9.08
N TRP A 137 12.13 4.99 8.23
CA TRP A 137 11.40 3.79 8.61
C TRP A 137 12.35 2.72 9.18
N VAL A 138 13.42 2.41 8.43
CA VAL A 138 14.42 1.40 8.84
C VAL A 138 15.11 1.83 10.13
N GLY A 139 15.58 3.07 10.23
CA GLY A 139 16.22 3.59 11.44
C GLY A 139 15.33 3.47 12.66
N VAL A 140 14.03 3.82 12.53
CA VAL A 140 13.08 3.72 13.64
C VAL A 140 12.79 2.27 14.03
N VAL A 141 12.67 1.35 13.06
CA VAL A 141 12.52 -0.08 13.36
C VAL A 141 13.76 -0.65 14.06
N LEU A 142 14.96 -0.28 13.63
CA LEU A 142 16.21 -0.79 14.21
C LEU A 142 16.42 -0.33 15.66
N VAL A 143 16.11 0.94 15.95
CA VAL A 143 16.32 1.52 17.29
C VAL A 143 15.20 1.12 18.26
N TRP A 144 13.92 1.29 17.87
CA TRP A 144 12.79 1.12 18.79
C TRP A 144 12.02 -0.19 18.61
N ARG A 145 12.23 -0.94 17.52
CA ARG A 145 11.52 -2.19 17.20
C ARG A 145 9.99 -2.04 17.09
N TYR A 146 9.49 -0.81 16.92
CA TYR A 146 8.07 -0.52 16.72
C TYR A 146 7.74 -0.22 15.25
N ILE A 147 7.07 -1.17 14.59
CA ILE A 147 6.63 -1.04 13.20
C ILE A 147 5.64 0.12 13.02
N SER A 148 4.76 0.35 14.01
CA SER A 148 3.80 1.46 13.96
C SER A 148 4.48 2.81 14.01
N LEU A 149 5.46 2.99 14.90
CA LEU A 149 6.20 4.25 15.03
C LEU A 149 6.95 4.56 13.73
N ALA A 150 7.67 3.57 13.19
CA ALA A 150 8.40 3.71 11.93
C ALA A 150 7.49 4.11 10.76
N SER A 151 6.28 3.54 10.70
CA SER A 151 5.32 3.84 9.62
C SER A 151 4.78 5.27 9.74
N ILE A 152 4.52 5.75 10.95
CA ILE A 152 4.03 7.12 11.20
C ILE A 152 5.13 8.14 10.87
N THR A 153 6.35 7.92 11.36
CA THR A 153 7.47 8.86 11.13
C THR A 153 7.83 8.94 9.65
N ALA A 154 7.86 7.81 8.93
CA ALA A 154 8.10 7.79 7.50
C ALA A 154 6.99 8.51 6.70
N ALA A 155 5.72 8.33 7.08
CA ALA A 155 4.59 9.01 6.44
C ALA A 155 4.64 10.54 6.62
N VAL A 156 5.13 11.02 7.77
CA VAL A 156 5.34 12.45 8.04
C VAL A 156 6.56 12.98 7.29
N ALA A 157 7.65 12.21 7.23
CA ALA A 157 8.88 12.64 6.59
C ALA A 157 8.77 12.77 5.05
N PHE A 158 7.94 11.94 4.42
CA PHE A 158 7.75 11.96 2.97
C PHE A 158 7.35 13.36 2.43
N PRO A 159 6.25 13.99 2.87
CA PRO A 159 5.86 15.32 2.40
C PRO A 159 6.84 16.44 2.80
N ILE A 160 7.55 16.29 3.94
CA ILE A 160 8.53 17.29 4.42
C ILE A 160 9.78 17.33 3.53
N SER A 161 10.08 16.22 2.84
CA SER A 161 11.26 16.07 1.99
C SER A 161 11.00 16.27 0.50
N LEU A 162 9.79 16.74 0.13
CA LEU A 162 9.39 17.09 -1.23
C LEU A 162 10.18 18.26 -1.81
#